data_AF-A0A2S6FHG7-F1
#
_entry.id   AF-A0A2S6FHG7-F1
#
_cell.length_a   1.000
_cell.length_b   1.000
_cell.length_c   1.000
_cell.angle_alpha   90.00
_cell.angle_beta   90.00
_cell.angle_gamma   90.00
#
_symmetry.space_group_name_H-M   'P 1'
#
loop_
_entity.id
_entity.type
_entity.pdbx_description
1 polymer ?
#
loop_
_entity_poly.entity_id
_entity_poly.type
_entity_poly.pdbx_seq_one_letter_code
_entity_poly.pdbx_strand_id
1 'polypeptide(L)'
;MSDIIRRDPRAEWIARNRLHPLHAAMQPAQHSWMGPNGVIRKNPHGIGFIGPNGIKRIDRSGAQQGGTTKRSAAVEVQLPLHQVAAPAFYISVVPDMVGGRLSSHDRDLLGLAHQLAGKDGAVLAVVFGEHKESAFATAGVDRLLVLEGEAFNGYAPEQRVQGLRAVDNQFSPRHWLLPDSRTGGGELGRRFAAALGERPATRVWQVKDQECIGRAGAGLQDLARPLARLILAAAECAEPVSETRHEALPVELSTTVARSLSRIEDLGAVAVDPAAIPMAEAEFIFSGGNGVKDWGLFHRTAEALGATEGASRVAVDDGFMARDRQVGASGTWVTARVYVAVGISGAIQHLQGIGACDKVVAINLDPGCDMIKRADLSVIGESAEILQALIEAVEAYRNDAKRDAA
;
A
#
# COMPACT_ATOMS: atom_id res chain seq x y z
N MET A 1 26.50 -12.71 -49.65
CA MET A 1 26.11 -13.86 -50.50
C MET A 1 24.91 -13.40 -51.32
N SER A 2 24.99 -13.52 -52.64
CA SER A 2 24.08 -12.95 -53.63
C SER A 2 22.64 -13.49 -53.52
N ASP A 3 21.65 -12.58 -53.53
CA ASP A 3 20.21 -12.89 -53.62
C ASP A 3 19.84 -13.36 -55.04
N ILE A 4 20.21 -14.60 -55.37
CA ILE A 4 19.67 -15.27 -56.55
C ILE A 4 18.39 -15.97 -56.13
N ILE A 5 17.24 -15.38 -56.47
CA ILE A 5 15.93 -15.99 -56.28
C ILE A 5 15.82 -17.20 -57.21
N ARG A 6 16.12 -18.40 -56.70
CA ARG A 6 15.83 -19.66 -57.40
C ARG A 6 14.32 -19.90 -57.34
N ARG A 7 13.65 -19.71 -58.48
CA ARG A 7 12.25 -20.11 -58.66
C ARG A 7 12.18 -21.61 -58.88
N ASP A 8 11.41 -22.32 -58.05
CA ASP A 8 11.15 -23.75 -58.22
C ASP A 8 10.00 -23.95 -59.23
N PRO A 9 10.26 -24.47 -60.43
CA PRO A 9 9.24 -24.64 -61.47
C PRO A 9 8.12 -25.59 -61.06
N ARG A 10 8.41 -26.55 -60.17
CA ARG A 10 7.42 -27.52 -59.69
C ARG A 10 6.44 -26.86 -58.73
N ALA A 11 6.91 -25.99 -57.86
CA ALA A 11 6.07 -25.21 -56.96
C ALA A 11 5.16 -24.25 -57.74
N GLU A 12 5.68 -23.58 -58.77
CA GLU A 12 4.85 -22.71 -59.64
C GLU A 12 3.78 -23.49 -60.41
N TRP A 13 4.11 -24.69 -60.92
CA TRP A 13 3.14 -25.54 -61.62
C TRP A 13 2.02 -26.01 -60.69
N ILE A 14 2.37 -26.44 -59.46
CA ILE A 14 1.39 -26.84 -58.44
C ILE A 14 0.49 -25.66 -58.05
N ALA A 15 1.04 -24.45 -57.91
CA ALA A 15 0.29 -23.25 -57.56
C ALA A 15 -0.67 -22.77 -58.67
N ARG A 16 -0.42 -23.12 -59.95
CA ARG A 16 -1.30 -22.75 -61.08
C ARG A 16 -2.39 -23.78 -61.38
N ASN A 17 -2.18 -25.06 -61.04
CA ASN A 17 -3.12 -26.13 -61.36
C ASN A 17 -4.16 -26.36 -60.24
N ARG A 18 -5.36 -25.79 -60.40
CA ARG A 18 -6.45 -25.85 -59.40
C ARG A 18 -6.94 -27.26 -59.05
N LEU A 19 -6.67 -28.25 -59.90
CA LEU A 19 -7.07 -29.64 -59.68
C LEU A 19 -5.98 -30.47 -58.98
N HIS A 20 -4.78 -29.90 -58.76
CA HIS A 20 -3.69 -30.62 -58.10
C HIS A 20 -3.96 -30.73 -56.59
N PRO A 21 -3.78 -31.90 -55.95
CA PRO A 21 -4.13 -32.13 -54.53
C PRO A 21 -3.46 -31.14 -53.56
N LEU A 22 -2.25 -30.69 -53.90
CA LEU A 22 -1.46 -29.76 -53.10
C LEU A 22 -1.68 -28.27 -53.46
N HIS A 23 -2.56 -27.96 -54.42
CA HIS A 23 -2.81 -26.58 -54.85
C HIS A 23 -3.35 -25.72 -53.71
N ALA A 24 -4.31 -26.25 -52.93
CA ALA A 24 -4.89 -25.52 -51.79
C ALA A 24 -3.87 -25.19 -50.70
N ALA A 25 -2.87 -26.04 -50.50
CA ALA A 25 -1.79 -25.83 -49.53
C ALA A 25 -0.73 -24.81 -49.99
N MET A 26 -0.65 -24.55 -51.30
CA MET A 26 0.29 -23.57 -51.88
C MET A 26 -0.30 -22.17 -52.02
N GLN A 27 -1.60 -21.99 -51.79
CA GLN A 27 -2.23 -20.67 -51.78
C GLN A 27 -1.93 -19.97 -50.45
N PRO A 28 -1.49 -18.70 -50.45
CA PRO A 28 -1.39 -17.93 -49.22
C PRO A 28 -2.78 -17.86 -48.58
N ALA A 29 -2.89 -18.29 -47.34
CA ALA A 29 -4.17 -18.25 -46.61
C ALA A 29 -4.71 -16.82 -46.64
N GLN A 30 -5.83 -16.59 -47.31
CA GLN A 30 -6.45 -15.27 -47.34
C GLN A 30 -7.15 -15.02 -46.00
N HIS A 31 -6.51 -14.22 -45.15
CA HIS A 31 -7.00 -13.90 -43.81
C HIS A 31 -8.13 -12.85 -43.82
N SER A 32 -8.34 -12.16 -44.95
CA SER A 32 -9.45 -11.23 -45.17
C SER A 32 -9.90 -11.21 -46.62
N TRP A 33 -11.21 -11.19 -46.87
CA TRP A 33 -11.79 -11.05 -48.21
C TRP A 33 -13.03 -10.16 -48.19
N MET A 34 -13.38 -9.56 -49.33
CA MET A 34 -14.59 -8.76 -49.46
C MET A 34 -15.81 -9.67 -49.62
N GLY A 35 -16.81 -9.51 -48.76
CA GLY A 35 -18.05 -10.27 -48.85
C GLY A 35 -18.94 -9.78 -50.00
N PRO A 36 -19.96 -10.57 -50.40
CA PRO A 36 -20.89 -10.22 -51.48
C PRO A 36 -21.62 -8.88 -51.26
N ASN A 37 -21.72 -8.43 -50.00
CA ASN A 37 -22.41 -7.21 -49.59
C ASN A 37 -21.43 -6.03 -49.38
N GLY A 38 -20.20 -6.12 -49.89
CA GLY A 38 -19.17 -5.08 -49.76
C GLY A 38 -18.47 -5.01 -48.39
N VAL A 39 -18.86 -5.83 -47.42
CA VAL A 39 -18.26 -5.86 -46.07
C VAL A 39 -17.06 -6.80 -46.03
N ILE A 40 -15.92 -6.31 -45.53
CA ILE A 40 -14.70 -7.12 -45.37
C ILE A 40 -14.92 -8.18 -44.28
N ARG A 41 -14.80 -9.45 -44.66
CA ARG A 41 -14.81 -10.60 -43.76
C ARG A 41 -13.37 -11.00 -43.44
N LYS A 42 -13.08 -11.31 -42.19
CA LYS A 42 -11.78 -11.80 -41.73
C LYS A 42 -11.95 -13.17 -41.08
N ASN A 43 -10.99 -14.09 -41.29
CA ASN A 43 -11.00 -15.39 -40.62
C ASN A 43 -10.29 -15.27 -39.25
N PRO A 44 -11.02 -15.28 -38.12
CA PRO A 44 -10.42 -15.11 -36.79
C PRO A 44 -9.54 -16.30 -36.39
N HIS A 45 -9.73 -17.49 -36.99
CA HIS A 45 -8.88 -18.65 -36.73
C HIS A 45 -7.56 -18.62 -37.50
N GLY A 46 -7.46 -17.79 -38.55
CA GLY A 46 -6.20 -17.57 -39.28
C GLY A 46 -5.30 -16.51 -38.63
N ILE A 47 -5.88 -15.58 -37.88
CA ILE A 47 -5.17 -14.44 -37.28
C ILE A 47 -4.72 -14.80 -35.86
N GLY A 48 -3.47 -14.51 -35.51
CA GLY A 48 -2.92 -14.67 -34.17
C GLY A 48 -1.59 -15.43 -34.13
N PHE A 49 -0.81 -15.20 -33.07
CA PHE A 49 0.45 -15.90 -32.81
C PHE A 49 0.28 -16.86 -31.63
N ILE A 50 1.09 -17.92 -31.57
CA ILE A 50 1.14 -18.81 -30.41
C ILE A 50 2.06 -18.16 -29.38
N GLY A 51 1.51 -17.82 -28.21
CA GLY A 51 2.30 -17.28 -27.12
C GLY A 51 3.22 -18.34 -26.49
N PRO A 52 4.15 -17.95 -25.61
CA PRO A 52 5.10 -18.88 -24.96
C PRO A 52 4.44 -20.03 -24.20
N ASN A 53 3.17 -19.86 -23.82
CA ASN A 53 2.39 -20.81 -23.05
C ASN A 53 1.59 -21.79 -23.94
N GLY A 54 1.81 -21.79 -25.26
CA GLY A 54 1.09 -22.63 -26.22
C GLY A 54 -0.32 -22.15 -26.59
N ILE A 55 -0.80 -21.06 -25.99
CA ILE A 55 -2.14 -20.50 -26.23
C ILE A 55 -2.08 -19.48 -27.39
N LYS A 56 -2.95 -19.65 -28.39
CA LYS A 56 -3.06 -18.75 -29.53
C LYS A 56 -3.70 -17.42 -29.10
N ARG A 57 -3.01 -16.31 -29.35
CA ARG A 57 -3.45 -14.95 -29.01
C ARG A 57 -3.64 -14.12 -30.28
N ILE A 58 -4.71 -13.32 -30.29
CA ILE A 58 -5.02 -12.38 -31.37
C ILE A 58 -4.72 -10.98 -30.85
N ASP A 59 -3.63 -10.37 -31.31
CA ASP A 59 -3.35 -8.96 -31.04
C ASP A 59 -4.22 -8.08 -31.96
N ARG A 60 -5.05 -7.22 -31.35
CA ARG A 60 -5.95 -6.30 -32.04
C ARG A 60 -5.34 -4.90 -32.23
N SER A 61 -4.14 -4.65 -31.69
CA SER A 61 -3.47 -3.34 -31.70
C SER A 61 -2.65 -3.09 -32.98
N GLY A 62 -2.41 -4.11 -33.81
CA GLY A 62 -1.67 -3.98 -35.07
C GLY A 62 -0.15 -4.02 -34.93
N ALA A 63 0.39 -4.23 -33.73
CA ALA A 63 1.83 -4.37 -33.50
C ALA A 63 2.28 -5.82 -33.67
N GLN A 64 2.96 -6.14 -34.77
CA GLN A 64 3.75 -7.38 -34.83
C GLN A 64 4.98 -7.25 -33.92
N GLN A 65 5.06 -8.06 -32.85
CA GLN A 65 6.25 -8.86 -32.51
C GLN A 65 6.06 -9.66 -31.21
N GLY A 66 5.95 -10.97 -31.35
CA GLY A 66 6.22 -11.93 -30.27
C GLY A 66 7.72 -12.22 -30.23
N GLY A 67 8.47 -11.41 -29.49
CA GLY A 67 9.86 -11.70 -29.12
C GLY A 67 9.91 -12.29 -27.72
N THR A 68 10.50 -13.47 -27.59
CA THR A 68 10.75 -14.14 -26.31
C THR A 68 11.71 -13.33 -25.43
N THR A 69 11.18 -12.57 -24.48
CA THR A 69 11.96 -12.03 -23.37
C THR A 69 12.00 -13.06 -22.25
N LYS A 70 13.18 -13.66 -22.03
CA LYS A 70 13.50 -14.39 -20.80
C LYS A 70 13.17 -13.46 -19.62
N ARG A 71 12.40 -13.94 -18.64
CA ARG A 71 12.29 -13.26 -17.34
C ARG A 71 13.69 -13.24 -16.73
N SER A 72 14.39 -12.12 -16.90
CA SER A 72 15.48 -11.74 -16.02
C SER A 72 14.92 -11.67 -14.60
N ALA A 73 15.70 -12.14 -13.62
CA ALA A 73 15.46 -11.81 -12.23
C ALA A 73 15.10 -10.32 -12.12
N ALA A 74 14.11 -9.99 -11.29
CA ALA A 74 13.72 -8.59 -11.07
C ALA A 74 14.99 -7.82 -10.74
N VAL A 75 15.46 -7.01 -11.69
CA VAL A 75 16.55 -6.07 -11.46
C VAL A 75 15.98 -5.13 -10.40
N GLU A 76 16.53 -5.18 -9.19
CA GLU A 76 16.21 -4.22 -8.15
C GLU A 76 16.45 -2.84 -8.77
N VAL A 77 15.36 -2.12 -9.03
CA VAL A 77 15.44 -0.78 -9.62
C VAL A 77 16.08 0.09 -8.55
N GLN A 78 17.39 0.34 -8.67
CA GLN A 78 18.08 1.28 -7.82
C GLN A 78 17.59 2.67 -8.16
N LEU A 79 16.66 3.19 -7.34
CA LEU A 79 16.18 4.56 -7.46
C LEU A 79 17.37 5.53 -7.35
N PRO A 80 17.37 6.62 -8.14
CA PRO A 80 18.42 7.64 -8.08
C PRO A 80 18.54 8.21 -6.66
N LEU A 81 19.79 8.36 -6.20
CA LEU A 81 20.09 8.92 -4.89
C LEU A 81 19.95 10.45 -4.93
N HIS A 82 19.01 10.98 -4.14
CA HIS A 82 18.88 12.39 -3.82
C HIS A 82 19.72 12.72 -2.59
N GLN A 83 20.58 13.73 -2.67
CA GLN A 83 21.44 14.17 -1.58
C GLN A 83 21.38 15.69 -1.43
N VAL A 84 21.29 16.14 -0.18
CA VAL A 84 21.36 17.56 0.18
C VAL A 84 22.54 17.72 1.13
N ALA A 85 23.73 17.96 0.58
CA ALA A 85 24.97 18.00 1.37
C ALA A 85 24.97 19.10 2.44
N ALA A 86 24.56 20.32 2.05
CA ALA A 86 24.46 21.48 2.92
C ALA A 86 23.08 22.14 2.75
N PRO A 87 22.08 21.74 3.54
CA PRO A 87 20.74 22.32 3.42
C PRO A 87 20.75 23.78 3.87
N ALA A 88 20.10 24.65 3.10
CA ALA A 88 19.91 26.05 3.48
C ALA A 88 18.90 26.21 4.63
N PHE A 89 18.01 25.23 4.80
CA PHE A 89 17.00 25.16 5.86
C PHE A 89 16.44 23.74 5.96
N TYR A 90 15.73 23.46 7.06
CA TYR A 90 15.03 22.20 7.26
C TYR A 90 13.51 22.36 7.14
N ILE A 91 12.87 21.33 6.60
CA ILE A 91 11.43 21.07 6.77
C ILE A 91 11.31 19.87 7.70
N SER A 92 10.80 20.09 8.91
CA SER A 92 10.71 19.02 9.91
C SER A 92 9.37 18.30 9.83
N VAL A 93 9.43 16.97 9.77
CA VAL A 93 8.26 16.08 9.75
C VAL A 93 8.27 15.24 11.01
N VAL A 94 7.16 15.22 11.74
CA VAL A 94 6.95 14.34 12.89
C VAL A 94 5.91 13.29 12.49
N PRO A 95 6.31 12.12 11.97
CA PRO A 95 5.37 11.07 11.60
C PRO A 95 4.72 10.45 12.85
N ASP A 96 3.51 9.91 12.68
CA ASP A 96 2.79 9.19 13.74
C ASP A 96 3.44 7.83 14.03
N MET A 97 3.87 7.15 12.97
CA MET A 97 4.52 5.84 13.03
C MET A 97 3.75 4.79 13.84
N VAL A 98 2.44 4.64 13.57
CA VAL A 98 1.60 3.63 14.24
C VAL A 98 2.22 2.24 14.08
N GLY A 99 2.47 1.56 15.20
CA GLY A 99 3.15 0.26 15.22
C GLY A 99 4.65 0.29 14.87
N GLY A 100 5.27 1.47 14.89
CA GLY A 100 6.69 1.70 14.65
C GLY A 100 7.07 1.76 13.16
N ARG A 101 6.11 1.94 12.25
CA ARG A 101 6.34 2.01 10.79
C ARG A 101 5.63 3.22 10.20
N LEU A 102 6.17 3.77 9.10
CA LEU A 102 5.50 4.85 8.38
C LEU A 102 4.16 4.36 7.82
N SER A 103 3.10 5.09 8.12
CA SER A 103 1.77 4.91 7.53
C SER A 103 1.69 5.52 6.12
N SER A 104 0.57 5.34 5.42
CA SER A 104 0.32 6.08 4.17
C SER A 104 0.30 7.59 4.42
N HIS A 105 -0.40 8.03 5.47
CA HIS A 105 -0.49 9.44 5.86
C HIS A 105 0.90 10.04 6.15
N ASP A 106 1.79 9.30 6.83
CA ASP A 106 3.17 9.76 7.05
C ASP A 106 3.95 9.95 5.74
N ARG A 107 3.71 9.09 4.74
CA ARG A 107 4.32 9.21 3.42
C ARG A 107 3.78 10.38 2.62
N ASP A 108 2.47 10.67 2.71
CA ASP A 108 1.87 11.87 2.11
C ASP A 108 2.51 13.14 2.70
N LEU A 109 2.76 13.14 4.01
CA LEU A 109 3.45 14.24 4.69
C LEU A 109 4.88 14.44 4.22
N LEU A 110 5.63 13.36 4.02
CA LEU A 110 6.99 13.42 3.47
C LEU A 110 6.98 13.94 2.03
N GLY A 111 5.97 13.57 1.23
CA GLY A 111 5.73 14.16 -0.09
C GLY A 111 5.50 15.67 -0.03
N LEU A 112 4.65 16.13 0.91
CA LEU A 112 4.39 17.56 1.12
C LEU A 112 5.65 18.29 1.61
N ALA A 113 6.45 17.66 2.47
CA ALA A 113 7.70 18.21 2.96
C ALA A 113 8.68 18.46 1.81
N HIS A 114 8.77 17.54 0.84
CA HIS A 114 9.59 17.71 -0.36
C HIS A 114 9.14 18.86 -1.25
N GLN A 115 7.84 19.04 -1.42
CA GLN A 115 7.30 20.19 -2.16
C GLN A 115 7.72 21.52 -1.51
N LEU A 116 7.75 21.57 -0.17
CA LEU A 116 8.17 22.75 0.60
C LEU A 116 9.69 22.94 0.64
N ALA A 117 10.45 21.85 0.67
CA ALA A 117 11.91 21.88 0.71
C ALA A 117 12.51 22.37 -0.61
N GLY A 118 11.88 22.02 -1.74
CA GLY A 118 12.40 22.34 -3.06
C GLY A 118 13.80 21.73 -3.26
N LYS A 119 14.72 22.49 -3.88
CA LYS A 119 16.08 22.02 -4.15
C LYS A 119 17.09 22.35 -3.04
N ASP A 120 16.77 23.33 -2.21
CA ASP A 120 17.73 23.93 -1.27
C ASP A 120 17.48 23.49 0.19
N GLY A 121 16.29 22.97 0.50
CA GLY A 121 15.92 22.46 1.81
C GLY A 121 16.17 20.96 1.95
N ALA A 122 16.30 20.49 3.19
CA ALA A 122 16.29 19.07 3.52
C ALA A 122 15.09 18.70 4.39
N VAL A 123 14.52 17.52 4.16
CA VAL A 123 13.47 16.94 5.00
C VAL A 123 14.10 16.25 6.21
N LEU A 124 13.79 16.76 7.40
CA LEU A 124 14.22 16.19 8.69
C LEU A 124 13.05 15.43 9.33
N ALA A 125 13.13 14.10 9.35
CA ALA A 125 12.19 13.28 10.10
C ALA A 125 12.59 13.24 11.58
N VAL A 126 11.64 13.53 12.48
CA VAL A 126 11.82 13.46 13.93
C VAL A 126 10.96 12.33 14.48
N VAL A 127 11.61 11.27 14.92
CA VAL A 127 10.97 10.04 15.41
C VAL A 127 11.15 9.92 16.91
N PHE A 128 10.11 9.49 17.62
CA PHE A 128 10.17 9.25 19.07
C PHE A 128 10.24 7.77 19.38
N GLY A 129 11.18 7.38 20.25
CA GLY A 129 11.35 6.01 20.71
C GLY A 129 11.83 5.04 19.63
N GLU A 130 11.72 3.75 19.93
CA GLU A 130 12.11 2.68 19.01
C GLU A 130 11.17 2.60 17.80
N HIS A 131 11.72 2.31 16.62
CA HIS A 131 10.96 2.09 15.39
C HIS A 131 11.35 0.78 14.69
N LYS A 132 10.46 0.29 13.84
CA LYS A 132 10.62 -0.90 12.99
C LYS A 132 10.72 -0.54 11.50
N GLU A 133 10.79 0.75 11.19
CA GLU A 133 10.90 1.25 9.82
C GLU A 133 12.31 1.07 9.25
N SER A 134 12.38 0.61 8.00
CA SER A 134 13.63 0.45 7.24
C SER A 134 13.64 1.26 5.94
N ALA A 135 12.51 1.86 5.57
CA ALA A 135 12.28 2.50 4.28
C ALA A 135 12.31 4.04 4.34
N PHE A 136 12.87 4.66 5.38
CA PHE A 136 13.01 6.13 5.47
C PHE A 136 13.67 6.75 4.23
N ALA A 137 14.73 6.11 3.73
CA ALA A 137 15.44 6.54 2.53
C ALA A 137 14.52 6.61 1.30
N THR A 138 13.75 5.55 1.05
CA THR A 138 12.81 5.51 -0.09
C THR A 138 11.53 6.30 0.16
N ALA A 139 11.25 6.68 1.41
CA ALA A 139 10.10 7.52 1.78
C ALA A 139 10.40 9.02 1.65
N GLY A 140 11.62 9.42 1.31
CA GLY A 140 11.99 10.83 1.14
C GLY A 140 12.68 11.47 2.35
N VAL A 141 13.22 10.72 3.30
CA VAL A 141 13.89 11.34 4.46
C VAL A 141 15.34 11.70 4.12
N ASP A 142 15.72 12.98 4.21
CA ASP A 142 17.10 13.43 4.00
C ASP A 142 17.94 13.36 5.29
N ARG A 143 17.33 13.71 6.43
CA ARG A 143 17.91 13.62 7.78
C ARG A 143 16.97 12.89 8.72
N LEU A 144 17.50 12.03 9.57
CA LEU A 144 16.74 11.26 10.56
C LEU A 144 17.22 11.61 11.96
N LEU A 145 16.33 12.16 12.79
CA LEU A 145 16.57 12.36 14.22
C LEU A 145 15.67 11.41 15.00
N VAL A 146 16.29 10.50 15.76
CA VAL A 146 15.58 9.61 16.68
C VAL A 146 15.76 10.13 18.10
N LEU A 147 14.66 10.48 18.76
CA LEU A 147 14.62 10.90 20.15
C LEU A 147 14.29 9.68 21.01
N GLU A 148 15.35 9.02 21.48
CA GLU A 148 15.29 7.84 22.32
C GLU A 148 15.13 8.17 23.81
N GLY A 149 14.66 7.20 24.58
CA GLY A 149 14.57 7.25 26.04
C GLY A 149 13.18 6.91 26.56
N GLU A 150 13.16 6.27 27.73
CA GLU A 150 11.92 5.80 28.38
C GLU A 150 10.88 6.91 28.59
N ALA A 151 11.32 8.17 28.71
CA ALA A 151 10.44 9.32 28.89
C ALA A 151 9.53 9.60 27.67
N PHE A 152 9.85 9.04 26.49
CA PHE A 152 9.02 9.17 25.28
C PHE A 152 8.10 7.95 25.03
N ASN A 153 8.23 6.89 25.84
CA ASN A 153 7.43 5.68 25.73
C ASN A 153 5.96 5.95 26.13
N GLY A 154 5.05 5.22 25.49
CA GLY A 154 3.62 5.38 25.72
C GLY A 154 3.10 6.77 25.35
N TYR A 155 2.00 7.16 25.99
CA TYR A 155 1.36 8.47 25.82
C TYR A 155 2.04 9.54 26.68
N ALA A 156 3.09 10.17 26.11
CA ALA A 156 3.91 11.18 26.78
C ALA A 156 3.92 12.55 26.04
N PRO A 157 2.77 13.22 25.83
CA PRO A 157 2.69 14.41 24.99
C PRO A 157 3.54 15.58 25.50
N GLU A 158 3.64 15.76 26.81
CA GLU A 158 4.37 16.88 27.43
C GLU A 158 5.89 16.72 27.25
N GLN A 159 6.41 15.50 27.38
CA GLN A 159 7.82 15.19 27.10
C GLN A 159 8.13 15.30 25.60
N ARG A 160 7.25 14.80 24.72
CA ARG A 160 7.41 14.93 23.26
C ARG A 160 7.49 16.39 22.82
N VAL A 161 6.67 17.28 23.40
CA VAL A 161 6.74 18.73 23.15
C VAL A 161 8.10 19.30 23.55
N GLN A 162 8.70 18.89 24.69
CA GLN A 162 10.06 19.34 25.04
C GLN A 162 11.10 18.86 24.02
N GLY A 163 10.94 17.64 23.52
CA GLY A 163 11.75 17.11 22.41
C GLY A 163 11.66 18.00 21.18
N LEU A 164 10.45 18.30 20.71
CA LEU A 164 10.24 19.18 19.54
C LEU A 164 10.80 20.59 19.75
N ARG A 165 10.72 21.16 20.97
CA ARG A 165 11.35 22.45 21.29
C ARG A 165 12.87 22.40 21.22
N ALA A 166 13.49 21.29 21.65
CA ALA A 166 14.94 21.12 21.52
C ALA A 166 15.36 21.08 20.04
N VAL A 167 14.58 20.36 19.20
CA VAL A 167 14.79 20.35 17.74
C VAL A 167 14.61 21.74 17.14
N ASP A 168 13.55 22.47 17.52
CA ASP A 168 13.27 23.81 17.01
C ASP A 168 14.42 24.79 17.33
N ASN A 169 14.94 24.74 18.56
CA ASN A 169 16.07 25.57 18.98
C ASN A 169 17.37 25.25 18.22
N GLN A 170 17.64 23.96 17.95
CA GLN A 170 18.91 23.55 17.35
C GLN A 170 18.90 23.67 15.82
N PHE A 171 17.83 23.20 15.17
CA PHE A 171 17.77 23.09 13.71
C PHE A 171 17.00 24.25 13.06
N SER A 172 16.26 25.04 13.84
CA SER A 172 15.43 26.15 13.36
C SER A 172 14.65 25.82 12.07
N PRO A 173 13.78 24.78 12.07
CA PRO A 173 13.06 24.38 10.87
C PRO A 173 12.18 25.50 10.34
N ARG A 174 12.14 25.66 9.02
CA ARG A 174 11.30 26.67 8.38
C ARG A 174 9.82 26.33 8.50
N HIS A 175 9.50 25.05 8.35
CA HIS A 175 8.16 24.52 8.55
C HIS A 175 8.21 23.22 9.36
N TRP A 176 7.16 23.01 10.15
CA TRP A 176 6.86 21.81 10.89
C TRP A 176 5.60 21.16 10.32
N LEU A 177 5.68 19.87 9.98
CA LEU A 177 4.57 19.09 9.46
C LEU A 177 4.27 17.94 10.43
N LEU A 178 3.03 17.84 10.85
CA LEU A 178 2.51 16.72 11.65
C LEU A 178 1.20 16.22 11.04
N PRO A 179 0.91 14.91 11.11
CA PRO A 179 -0.39 14.39 10.68
C PRO A 179 -1.51 15.05 11.49
N ASP A 180 -2.57 15.57 10.88
CA ASP A 180 -3.78 16.00 11.60
C ASP A 180 -4.66 14.78 11.93
N SER A 181 -4.05 13.80 12.58
CA SER A 181 -4.61 12.48 12.87
C SER A 181 -5.18 12.42 14.29
N ARG A 182 -6.02 11.40 14.54
CA ARG A 182 -6.52 11.06 15.88
C ARG A 182 -5.55 10.16 16.66
N THR A 183 -4.57 9.58 15.98
CA THR A 183 -3.59 8.62 16.50
C THR A 183 -2.46 9.27 17.28
N GLY A 184 -2.28 10.59 17.18
CA GLY A 184 -1.41 11.34 18.08
C GLY A 184 -0.88 12.65 17.50
N GLY A 185 -0.54 12.67 16.21
CA GLY A 185 0.08 13.81 15.53
C GLY A 185 -0.74 15.10 15.61
N GLY A 186 -2.07 14.98 15.49
CA GLY A 186 -2.96 16.14 15.52
C GLY A 186 -2.95 16.80 16.90
N GLU A 187 -2.97 16.01 17.97
CA GLU A 187 -2.91 16.53 19.33
C GLU A 187 -1.51 17.10 19.64
N LEU A 188 -0.46 16.33 19.36
CA LEU A 188 0.93 16.72 19.59
C LEU A 188 1.26 18.04 18.89
N GLY A 189 0.86 18.19 17.62
CA GLY A 189 1.11 19.39 16.84
C GLY A 189 0.37 20.62 17.37
N ARG A 190 -0.86 20.46 17.88
CA ARG A 190 -1.58 21.57 18.55
C ARG A 190 -0.92 21.99 19.85
N ARG A 191 -0.47 21.03 20.66
CA ARG A 191 0.28 21.32 21.90
C ARG A 191 1.60 22.01 21.61
N PHE A 192 2.31 21.54 20.58
CA PHE A 192 3.58 22.14 20.17
C PHE A 192 3.38 23.56 19.61
N ALA A 193 2.35 23.79 18.79
CA ALA A 193 2.02 25.13 18.31
C ALA A 193 1.72 26.10 19.47
N ALA A 194 0.95 25.66 20.47
CA ALA A 194 0.69 26.45 21.67
C ALA A 194 1.98 26.73 22.45
N ALA A 195 2.90 25.77 22.56
CA ALA A 195 4.19 25.95 23.23
C ALA A 195 5.12 26.93 22.50
N LEU A 196 4.99 27.06 21.18
CA LEU A 196 5.69 28.06 20.37
C LEU A 196 4.98 29.43 20.33
N GLY A 197 3.73 29.52 20.76
CA GLY A 197 2.90 30.72 20.59
C GLY A 197 2.47 30.96 19.14
N GLU A 198 2.47 29.91 18.32
CA GLU A 198 2.20 29.95 16.89
C GLU A 198 0.79 29.44 16.59
N ARG A 199 0.15 29.99 15.54
CA ARG A 199 -1.15 29.48 15.08
C ARG A 199 -0.95 28.44 13.98
N PRO A 200 -1.33 27.16 14.20
CA PRO A 200 -1.16 26.14 13.18
C PRO A 200 -2.19 26.29 12.06
N ALA A 201 -1.83 25.89 10.84
CA ALA A 201 -2.79 25.54 9.79
C ALA A 201 -3.26 24.10 10.02
N THR A 202 -4.56 23.85 10.03
CA THR A 202 -5.13 22.54 10.38
C THR A 202 -5.91 21.94 9.23
N ARG A 203 -6.01 20.61 9.18
CA ARG A 203 -6.67 19.84 8.11
C ARG A 203 -6.21 20.25 6.72
N VAL A 204 -4.92 20.57 6.58
CA VAL A 204 -4.33 21.04 5.33
C VAL A 204 -4.23 19.87 4.36
N TRP A 205 -4.97 19.93 3.25
CA TRP A 205 -4.91 18.90 2.21
C TRP A 205 -4.10 19.36 1.00
N GLN A 206 -3.70 20.64 0.95
CA GLN A 206 -2.84 21.15 -0.11
C GLN A 206 -2.07 22.37 0.38
N VAL A 207 -0.81 22.49 -0.05
CA VAL A 207 -0.08 23.76 -0.05
C VAL A 207 0.15 24.19 -1.49
N LYS A 208 -0.21 25.43 -1.80
CA LYS A 208 -0.04 25.99 -3.15
C LYS A 208 0.17 27.48 -3.05
N ASP A 209 1.06 28.03 -3.88
CA ASP A 209 1.25 29.49 -4.02
C ASP A 209 1.49 30.22 -2.68
N GLN A 210 2.28 29.62 -1.78
CA GLN A 210 2.54 30.13 -0.42
C GLN A 210 1.28 30.23 0.47
N GLU A 211 0.27 29.41 0.19
CA GLU A 211 -0.93 29.27 1.02
C GLU A 211 -1.16 27.81 1.44
N CYS A 212 -1.60 27.63 2.68
CA CYS A 212 -2.17 26.38 3.16
C CYS A 212 -3.67 26.37 2.89
N ILE A 213 -4.16 25.33 2.22
CA ILE A 213 -5.58 25.10 1.96
C ILE A 213 -6.04 23.95 2.84
N GLY A 214 -6.99 24.21 3.74
CA GLY A 214 -7.47 23.24 4.72
C GLY A 214 -9.00 23.07 4.71
N ARG A 215 -9.45 21.85 5.07
CA ARG A 215 -10.87 21.51 5.17
C ARG A 215 -11.52 22.17 6.40
N ALA A 216 -12.65 22.84 6.18
CA ALA A 216 -13.44 23.50 7.22
C ALA A 216 -14.94 23.13 7.09
N GLY A 217 -15.76 23.59 8.05
CA GLY A 217 -17.23 23.41 8.00
C GLY A 217 -17.66 21.95 7.86
N ALA A 218 -17.09 21.05 8.67
CA ALA A 218 -17.27 19.60 8.57
C ALA A 218 -16.85 18.97 7.22
N GLY A 219 -15.95 19.62 6.48
CA GLY A 219 -15.46 19.15 5.18
C GLY A 219 -16.21 19.70 3.97
N LEU A 220 -17.17 20.61 4.20
CA LEU A 220 -17.99 21.22 3.14
C LEU A 220 -17.33 22.45 2.51
N GLN A 221 -16.25 22.96 3.09
CA GLN A 221 -15.60 24.20 2.67
C GLN A 221 -14.08 24.05 2.74
N ASP A 222 -13.40 24.81 1.89
CA ASP A 222 -11.96 25.02 1.96
C ASP A 222 -11.64 26.43 2.45
N LEU A 223 -10.69 26.52 3.37
CA LEU A 223 -10.14 27.79 3.83
C LEU A 223 -8.67 27.87 3.40
N ALA A 224 -8.35 28.91 2.64
CA ALA A 224 -6.98 29.29 2.33
C ALA A 224 -6.44 30.24 3.40
N ARG A 225 -5.15 30.12 3.71
CA ARG A 225 -4.43 31.04 4.57
C ARG A 225 -2.96 31.10 4.18
N PRO A 226 -2.23 32.17 4.53
CA PRO A 226 -0.80 32.22 4.31
C PRO A 226 -0.07 30.99 4.89
N LEU A 227 0.97 30.54 4.20
CA LEU A 227 1.77 29.38 4.55
C LEU A 227 2.22 29.46 6.02
N ALA A 228 1.73 28.53 6.83
CA ALA A 228 2.00 28.51 8.26
C ALA A 228 3.37 27.86 8.54
N ARG A 229 4.03 28.33 9.59
CA ARG A 229 5.23 27.66 10.13
C ARG A 229 4.90 26.27 10.67
N LEU A 230 3.70 26.06 11.24
CA LEU A 230 3.24 24.75 11.71
C LEU A 230 1.99 24.31 10.93
N ILE A 231 2.09 23.14 10.31
CA ILE A 231 1.09 22.57 9.42
C ILE A 231 0.66 21.22 9.99
N LEU A 232 -0.63 21.10 10.34
CA LEU A 232 -1.28 19.83 10.59
C LEU A 232 -1.97 19.40 9.30
N ALA A 233 -1.35 18.44 8.62
CA ALA A 233 -1.76 18.03 7.29
C ALA A 233 -2.76 16.87 7.36
N ALA A 234 -3.84 16.95 6.58
CA ALA A 234 -4.76 15.84 6.38
C ALA A 234 -4.10 14.71 5.58
N ALA A 235 -4.69 13.52 5.58
CA ALA A 235 -4.27 12.46 4.66
C ALA A 235 -4.43 12.92 3.21
N GLU A 236 -3.67 12.31 2.30
CA GLU A 236 -3.66 12.64 0.87
C GLU A 236 -3.27 14.12 0.61
N CYS A 237 -2.44 14.71 1.46
CA CYS A 237 -2.02 16.11 1.30
C CYS A 237 -1.01 16.33 0.16
N ALA A 238 -0.33 15.27 -0.27
CA ALA A 238 0.59 15.24 -1.38
C ALA A 238 0.84 13.79 -1.82
N GLU A 239 1.34 13.61 -3.03
CA GLU A 239 1.81 12.30 -3.49
C GLU A 239 3.07 11.88 -2.72
N PRO A 240 3.13 10.64 -2.21
CA PRO A 240 4.34 10.06 -1.63
C PRO A 240 5.54 10.10 -2.58
N VAL A 241 6.75 10.23 -2.01
CA VAL A 241 7.99 10.06 -2.77
C VAL A 241 8.12 8.61 -3.23
N SER A 242 8.22 8.40 -4.55
CA SER A 242 8.40 7.07 -5.14
C SER A 242 9.52 6.99 -6.18
N GLU A 243 10.07 8.13 -6.61
CA GLU A 243 11.00 8.20 -7.74
C GLU A 243 12.47 8.26 -7.32
N THR A 244 12.76 8.56 -6.05
CA THR A 244 14.10 8.79 -5.53
C THR A 244 14.34 8.01 -4.24
N ARG A 245 15.61 7.73 -3.97
CA ARG A 245 16.08 7.29 -2.65
C ARG A 245 16.87 8.43 -2.01
N HIS A 246 16.70 8.66 -0.72
CA HIS A 246 17.36 9.72 0.04
C HIS A 246 18.38 9.14 1.02
N GLU A 247 19.23 9.99 1.60
CA GLU A 247 20.31 9.54 2.47
C GLU A 247 19.85 9.04 3.84
N ALA A 248 18.71 9.55 4.34
CA ALA A 248 18.24 9.34 5.71
C ALA A 248 19.37 9.45 6.75
N LEU A 249 20.25 10.46 6.58
CA LEU A 249 21.46 10.59 7.39
C LEU A 249 21.08 10.84 8.86
N PRO A 250 21.58 10.02 9.81
CA PRO A 250 21.32 10.24 11.22
C PRO A 250 21.86 11.58 11.70
N VAL A 251 21.07 12.30 12.50
CA VAL A 251 21.48 13.51 13.20
C VAL A 251 21.11 13.39 14.67
N GLU A 252 21.83 14.12 15.52
CA GLU A 252 21.64 14.07 16.97
C GLU A 252 21.41 15.48 17.54
N LEU A 253 20.73 15.54 18.69
CA LEU A 253 20.70 16.76 19.48
C LEU A 253 22.03 16.97 20.19
N SER A 254 22.54 18.20 20.17
CA SER A 254 23.77 18.57 20.88
C SER A 254 23.57 18.74 22.39
N THR A 255 22.31 18.80 22.84
CA THR A 255 21.92 18.98 24.23
C THR A 255 20.87 17.97 24.64
N THR A 256 20.83 17.66 25.93
CA THR A 256 19.80 16.79 26.49
C THR A 256 18.45 17.50 26.48
N VAL A 257 17.40 16.75 26.11
CA VAL A 257 16.03 17.27 26.17
C VAL A 257 15.65 17.50 27.63
N ALA A 258 15.10 18.68 27.93
CA ALA A 258 14.60 18.99 29.26
C ALA A 258 13.51 17.99 29.66
N ARG A 259 13.61 17.44 30.87
CA ARG A 259 12.61 16.52 31.41
C ARG A 259 11.36 17.30 31.82
N SER A 260 10.20 16.83 31.36
CA SER A 260 8.90 17.30 31.81
C SER A 260 8.39 16.38 32.92
N LEU A 261 7.86 16.95 34.00
CA LEU A 261 7.08 16.20 34.97
C LEU A 261 5.70 15.97 34.38
N SER A 262 5.41 14.74 33.95
CA SER A 262 4.11 14.40 33.39
C SER A 262 3.03 14.56 34.44
N ARG A 263 1.91 15.19 34.07
CA ARG A 263 0.68 15.18 34.88
C ARG A 263 -0.30 14.10 34.40
N ILE A 264 0.09 13.38 33.36
CA ILE A 264 -0.69 12.33 32.72
C ILE A 264 0.01 11.00 32.99
N GLU A 265 -0.75 10.04 33.47
CA GLU A 265 -0.31 8.66 33.61
C GLU A 265 -0.93 7.84 32.48
N ASP A 266 -0.09 7.18 31.69
CA ASP A 266 -0.53 6.25 30.65
C ASP A 266 -0.83 4.89 31.28
N LEU A 267 -2.11 4.49 31.27
CA LEU A 267 -2.56 3.19 31.78
C LEU A 267 -2.53 2.10 30.70
N GLY A 268 -1.98 2.40 29.52
CA GLY A 268 -1.91 1.51 28.37
C GLY A 268 -3.20 1.49 27.54
N ALA A 269 -3.12 0.79 26.40
CA ALA A 269 -4.27 0.59 25.54
C ALA A 269 -5.30 -0.34 26.19
N VAL A 270 -6.56 0.07 26.19
CA VAL A 270 -7.67 -0.80 26.61
C VAL A 270 -8.02 -1.74 25.48
N ALA A 271 -8.04 -3.05 25.75
CA ALA A 271 -8.51 -4.03 24.78
C ALA A 271 -9.99 -3.78 24.48
N VAL A 272 -10.29 -3.37 23.25
CA VAL A 272 -11.66 -3.29 22.74
C VAL A 272 -11.99 -4.64 22.13
N ASP A 273 -13.23 -5.10 22.32
CA ASP A 273 -13.74 -6.28 21.62
C ASP A 273 -13.52 -6.10 20.10
N PRO A 274 -12.73 -6.98 19.43
CA PRO A 274 -12.52 -6.91 17.98
C PRO A 274 -13.82 -6.93 17.18
N ALA A 275 -14.89 -7.52 17.73
CA ALA A 275 -16.22 -7.49 17.13
C ALA A 275 -16.93 -6.14 17.28
N ALA A 276 -16.51 -5.25 18.18
CA ALA A 276 -17.06 -3.90 18.26
C ALA A 276 -16.37 -2.91 17.30
N ILE A 277 -15.24 -3.29 16.69
CA ILE A 277 -14.45 -2.42 15.82
C ILE A 277 -15.12 -2.30 14.43
N PRO A 278 -15.39 -1.06 13.95
CA PRO A 278 -15.83 -0.84 12.58
C PRO A 278 -14.81 -1.36 11.57
N MET A 279 -15.27 -2.06 10.53
CA MET A 279 -14.40 -2.70 9.52
C MET A 279 -13.37 -1.75 8.89
N ALA A 280 -13.71 -0.48 8.69
CA ALA A 280 -12.83 0.53 8.10
C ALA A 280 -11.65 0.91 9.01
N GLU A 281 -11.75 0.69 10.33
CA GLU A 281 -10.74 1.04 11.33
C GLU A 281 -9.95 -0.18 11.83
N ALA A 282 -10.36 -1.39 11.43
CA ALA A 282 -9.75 -2.63 11.89
C ALA A 282 -8.33 -2.83 11.33
N GLU A 283 -7.34 -2.93 12.22
CA GLU A 283 -5.94 -3.18 11.82
C GLU A 283 -5.66 -4.64 11.47
N PHE A 284 -6.43 -5.58 12.03
CA PHE A 284 -6.31 -7.01 11.76
C PHE A 284 -7.68 -7.60 11.44
N ILE A 285 -7.86 -8.03 10.19
CA ILE A 285 -9.13 -8.58 9.70
C ILE A 285 -8.96 -10.05 9.35
N PHE A 286 -9.84 -10.89 9.88
CA PHE A 286 -9.97 -12.30 9.53
C PHE A 286 -11.29 -12.51 8.78
N SER A 287 -11.21 -12.78 7.47
CA SER A 287 -12.33 -12.67 6.54
C SER A 287 -12.71 -13.99 5.89
N GLY A 288 -13.99 -14.34 5.97
CA GLY A 288 -14.56 -15.60 5.46
C GLY A 288 -15.23 -15.47 4.10
N GLY A 289 -15.00 -16.46 3.23
CA GLY A 289 -15.63 -16.59 1.93
C GLY A 289 -16.52 -17.83 1.79
N ASN A 290 -17.00 -18.05 0.57
CA ASN A 290 -17.80 -19.24 0.22
C ASN A 290 -17.06 -20.57 0.46
N GLY A 291 -15.73 -20.56 0.51
CA GLY A 291 -14.93 -21.75 0.81
C GLY A 291 -14.97 -22.19 2.28
N VAL A 292 -15.53 -21.39 3.19
CA VAL A 292 -15.67 -21.74 4.61
C VAL A 292 -16.83 -22.72 4.78
N LYS A 293 -16.53 -23.91 5.30
CA LYS A 293 -17.54 -24.95 5.57
C LYS A 293 -17.97 -25.02 7.03
N ASP A 294 -17.03 -24.77 7.94
CA ASP A 294 -17.28 -24.75 9.39
C ASP A 294 -17.14 -23.31 9.91
N TRP A 295 -18.27 -22.61 9.98
CA TRP A 295 -18.33 -21.26 10.51
C TRP A 295 -18.13 -21.21 12.03
N GLY A 296 -18.48 -22.27 12.76
CA GLY A 296 -18.20 -22.34 14.19
C GLY A 296 -16.70 -22.34 14.48
N LEU A 297 -15.93 -23.07 13.68
CA LEU A 297 -14.46 -23.03 13.73
C LEU A 297 -13.89 -21.68 13.27
N PHE A 298 -14.48 -21.08 12.24
CA PHE A 298 -14.10 -19.73 11.78
C PHE A 298 -14.18 -18.70 12.91
N HIS A 299 -15.31 -18.62 13.62
CA HIS A 299 -15.50 -17.67 14.72
C HIS A 299 -14.52 -17.90 15.88
N ARG A 300 -14.33 -19.16 16.29
CA ARG A 300 -13.34 -19.50 17.32
C ARG A 300 -11.92 -19.11 16.91
N THR A 301 -11.58 -19.25 15.64
CA THR A 301 -10.27 -18.85 15.12
C THR A 301 -10.11 -17.33 15.15
N ALA A 302 -11.14 -16.57 14.75
CA ALA A 302 -11.12 -15.12 14.81
C ALA A 302 -10.91 -14.61 16.25
N GLU A 303 -11.62 -15.20 17.21
CA GLU A 303 -11.48 -14.92 18.64
C GLU A 303 -10.09 -15.28 19.15
N ALA A 304 -9.58 -16.48 18.81
CA ALA A 304 -8.23 -16.90 19.17
C ALA A 304 -7.19 -15.92 18.64
N LEU A 305 -7.33 -15.43 17.41
CA LEU A 305 -6.45 -14.45 16.80
C LEU A 305 -6.62 -13.02 17.35
N GLY A 306 -7.76 -12.71 17.98
CA GLY A 306 -8.12 -11.34 18.34
C GLY A 306 -8.34 -10.45 17.11
N ALA A 307 -8.82 -11.03 16.00
CA ALA A 307 -9.04 -10.34 14.75
C ALA A 307 -10.49 -9.88 14.59
N THR A 308 -10.70 -8.77 13.89
CA THR A 308 -12.04 -8.33 13.49
C THR A 308 -12.55 -9.23 12.36
N GLU A 309 -13.75 -9.77 12.52
CA GLU A 309 -14.35 -10.64 11.51
C GLU A 309 -14.81 -9.86 10.27
N GLY A 310 -14.45 -10.36 9.09
CA GLY A 310 -14.93 -9.88 7.81
C GLY A 310 -15.60 -11.00 7.01
N ALA A 311 -16.30 -10.63 5.94
CA ALA A 311 -16.88 -11.59 5.02
C ALA A 311 -16.89 -11.10 3.58
N SER A 312 -16.80 -12.03 2.64
CA SER A 312 -17.13 -11.77 1.23
C SER A 312 -18.64 -11.55 1.06
N ARG A 313 -19.04 -10.89 -0.03
CA ARG A 313 -20.46 -10.74 -0.38
C ARG A 313 -21.22 -12.06 -0.40
N VAL A 314 -20.64 -13.12 -0.95
CA VAL A 314 -21.32 -14.43 -1.05
C VAL A 314 -21.64 -14.97 0.34
N ALA A 315 -20.70 -14.90 1.27
CA ALA A 315 -20.92 -15.35 2.65
C ALA A 315 -22.02 -14.54 3.39
N VAL A 316 -22.12 -13.24 3.09
CA VAL A 316 -23.19 -12.38 3.63
C VAL A 316 -24.54 -12.70 2.99
N ASP A 317 -24.57 -12.83 1.66
CA ASP A 317 -25.79 -13.14 0.91
C ASP A 317 -26.33 -14.54 1.29
N ASP A 318 -25.46 -15.49 1.66
CA ASP A 318 -25.81 -16.81 2.20
C ASP A 318 -26.21 -16.81 3.69
N GLY A 319 -26.11 -15.66 4.36
CA GLY A 319 -26.55 -15.48 5.75
C GLY A 319 -25.55 -15.92 6.82
N PHE A 320 -24.29 -16.18 6.46
CA PHE A 320 -23.25 -16.55 7.43
C PHE A 320 -22.68 -15.35 8.21
N MET A 321 -22.86 -14.14 7.69
CA MET A 321 -22.34 -12.92 8.31
C MET A 321 -23.26 -11.73 8.04
N ALA A 322 -23.28 -10.78 8.97
CA ALA A 322 -24.02 -9.53 8.82
C ALA A 322 -23.45 -8.62 7.72
N ARG A 323 -24.30 -7.74 7.18
CA ARG A 323 -23.98 -6.91 6.01
C ARG A 323 -22.87 -5.90 6.27
N ASP A 324 -22.74 -5.41 7.49
CA ASP A 324 -21.70 -4.50 7.96
C ASP A 324 -20.29 -5.11 7.95
N ARG A 325 -20.19 -6.44 7.95
CA ARG A 325 -18.93 -7.19 7.80
C ARG A 325 -18.53 -7.43 6.35
N GLN A 326 -19.35 -7.05 5.39
CA GLN A 326 -19.03 -7.28 3.99
C GLN A 326 -17.84 -6.43 3.56
N VAL A 327 -16.83 -7.08 2.96
CA VAL A 327 -15.69 -6.41 2.33
C VAL A 327 -15.82 -6.43 0.80
N GLY A 328 -15.44 -5.33 0.15
CA GLY A 328 -15.41 -5.20 -1.31
C GLY A 328 -16.09 -3.93 -1.82
N ALA A 329 -16.12 -3.74 -3.14
CA ALA A 329 -16.59 -2.52 -3.81
C ALA A 329 -18.03 -2.10 -3.45
N SER A 330 -18.89 -3.05 -3.07
CA SER A 330 -20.27 -2.80 -2.62
C SER A 330 -20.48 -2.95 -1.11
N GLY A 331 -19.40 -3.19 -0.36
CA GLY A 331 -19.34 -3.24 1.10
C GLY A 331 -18.34 -2.21 1.63
N THR A 332 -17.64 -2.57 2.70
CA THR A 332 -16.64 -1.71 3.33
C THR A 332 -15.28 -1.88 2.64
N TRP A 333 -14.63 -0.76 2.37
CA TRP A 333 -13.23 -0.71 1.96
C TRP A 333 -12.36 -0.67 3.21
N VAL A 334 -11.28 -1.45 3.23
CA VAL A 334 -10.47 -1.67 4.43
C VAL A 334 -8.99 -1.45 4.14
N THR A 335 -8.29 -0.91 5.13
CA THR A 335 -6.85 -0.58 5.08
C THR A 335 -6.10 -1.31 6.19
N ALA A 336 -6.44 -2.57 6.43
CA ALA A 336 -5.89 -3.36 7.52
C ALA A 336 -4.38 -3.61 7.32
N ARG A 337 -3.64 -3.68 8.43
CA ARG A 337 -2.23 -4.09 8.42
C ARG A 337 -2.10 -5.55 8.02
N VAL A 338 -3.00 -6.39 8.53
CA VAL A 338 -3.08 -7.81 8.17
C VAL A 338 -4.52 -8.16 7.77
N TYR A 339 -4.67 -8.77 6.61
CA TYR A 339 -5.93 -9.28 6.09
C TYR A 339 -5.79 -10.77 5.78
N VAL A 340 -6.49 -11.62 6.52
CA VAL A 340 -6.50 -13.07 6.29
C VAL A 340 -7.78 -13.42 5.54
N ALA A 341 -7.65 -13.98 4.35
CA ALA A 341 -8.74 -14.39 3.48
C ALA A 341 -8.90 -15.92 3.50
N VAL A 342 -9.98 -16.42 4.11
CA VAL A 342 -10.27 -17.85 4.21
C VAL A 342 -11.36 -18.23 3.22
N GLY A 343 -11.04 -19.04 2.23
CA GLY A 343 -12.02 -19.52 1.25
C GLY A 343 -12.59 -18.43 0.35
N ILE A 344 -11.84 -17.33 0.11
CA ILE A 344 -12.24 -16.23 -0.78
C ILE A 344 -11.52 -16.39 -2.12
N SER A 345 -12.26 -16.41 -3.23
CA SER A 345 -11.71 -16.58 -4.58
C SER A 345 -11.01 -15.33 -5.13
N GLY A 346 -11.36 -14.15 -4.61
CA GLY A 346 -10.75 -12.88 -5.01
C GLY A 346 -11.36 -12.26 -6.28
N ALA A 347 -12.69 -12.24 -6.39
CA ALA A 347 -13.35 -11.46 -7.44
C ALA A 347 -12.86 -9.99 -7.41
N ILE A 348 -12.77 -9.35 -8.58
CA ILE A 348 -12.23 -7.97 -8.73
C ILE A 348 -12.87 -7.01 -7.73
N GLN A 349 -14.18 -7.12 -7.50
CA GLN A 349 -14.92 -6.29 -6.55
C GLN A 349 -14.44 -6.49 -5.12
N HIS A 350 -14.09 -7.71 -4.71
CA HIS A 350 -13.54 -7.97 -3.38
C HIS A 350 -12.12 -7.41 -3.28
N LEU A 351 -11.29 -7.66 -4.30
CA LEU A 351 -9.89 -7.19 -4.33
C LEU A 351 -9.78 -5.67 -4.28
N GLN A 352 -10.70 -4.93 -4.92
CA GLN A 352 -10.77 -3.48 -4.81
C GLN A 352 -10.93 -3.01 -3.35
N GLY A 353 -11.77 -3.69 -2.56
CA GLY A 353 -12.01 -3.32 -1.17
C GLY A 353 -10.84 -3.59 -0.22
N ILE A 354 -9.88 -4.43 -0.62
CA ILE A 354 -8.66 -4.75 0.17
C ILE A 354 -7.38 -4.23 -0.49
N GLY A 355 -7.50 -3.39 -1.52
CA GLY A 355 -6.35 -2.96 -2.34
C GLY A 355 -5.24 -2.33 -1.50
N ALA A 356 -5.63 -1.57 -0.47
CA ALA A 356 -4.75 -0.83 0.43
C ALA A 356 -4.32 -1.61 1.69
N CYS A 357 -4.62 -2.91 1.82
CA CYS A 357 -4.10 -3.72 2.92
C CYS A 357 -2.59 -3.98 2.73
N ASP A 358 -1.82 -3.88 3.82
CA ASP A 358 -0.35 -4.05 3.80
C ASP A 358 0.06 -5.51 3.61
N LYS A 359 -0.52 -6.43 4.39
CA LYS A 359 -0.26 -7.87 4.30
C LYS A 359 -1.54 -8.65 4.09
N VAL A 360 -1.60 -9.39 3.00
CA VAL A 360 -2.71 -10.28 2.65
C VAL A 360 -2.25 -11.73 2.76
N VAL A 361 -2.91 -12.50 3.62
CA VAL A 361 -2.71 -13.95 3.76
C VAL A 361 -3.91 -14.65 3.17
N ALA A 362 -3.71 -15.63 2.30
CA ALA A 362 -4.80 -16.38 1.68
C ALA A 362 -4.75 -17.86 2.06
N ILE A 363 -5.89 -18.38 2.51
CA ILE A 363 -6.12 -19.81 2.76
C ILE A 363 -7.19 -20.25 1.77
N ASN A 364 -6.81 -21.06 0.78
CA ASN A 364 -7.74 -21.53 -0.23
C ASN A 364 -7.33 -22.92 -0.75
N LEU A 365 -8.31 -23.72 -1.15
CA LEU A 365 -8.05 -25.01 -1.78
C LEU A 365 -7.58 -24.84 -3.23
N ASP A 366 -8.05 -23.80 -3.92
CA ASP A 366 -7.72 -23.52 -5.32
C ASP A 366 -6.46 -22.62 -5.45
N PRO A 367 -5.30 -23.16 -5.91
CA PRO A 367 -4.10 -22.37 -6.11
C PRO A 367 -4.19 -21.40 -7.30
N GLY A 368 -5.20 -21.54 -8.17
CA GLY A 368 -5.40 -20.71 -9.36
C GLY A 368 -6.20 -19.44 -9.13
N CYS A 369 -6.85 -19.30 -7.96
CA CYS A 369 -7.75 -18.19 -7.69
C CYS A 369 -7.01 -16.83 -7.56
N ASP A 370 -7.72 -15.75 -7.82
CA ASP A 370 -7.11 -14.40 -7.89
C ASP A 370 -6.68 -13.88 -6.52
N MET A 371 -7.31 -14.36 -5.43
CA MET A 371 -6.87 -14.04 -4.07
C MET A 371 -5.44 -14.53 -3.79
N ILE A 372 -5.09 -15.74 -4.24
CA ILE A 372 -3.73 -16.30 -4.09
C ILE A 372 -2.70 -15.44 -4.83
N LYS A 373 -3.07 -14.87 -5.98
CA LYS A 373 -2.19 -13.96 -6.74
C LYS A 373 -1.97 -12.62 -6.05
N ARG A 374 -2.96 -12.14 -5.27
CA ARG A 374 -2.86 -10.89 -4.50
C ARG A 374 -2.10 -11.08 -3.19
N ALA A 375 -2.16 -12.28 -2.61
CA ALA A 375 -1.64 -12.56 -1.27
C ALA A 375 -0.12 -12.53 -1.19
N ASP A 376 0.40 -11.96 -0.10
CA ASP A 376 1.80 -11.98 0.28
C ASP A 376 2.21 -13.36 0.83
N LEU A 377 1.26 -14.07 1.45
CA LEU A 377 1.42 -15.45 1.90
C LEU A 377 0.21 -16.27 1.49
N SER A 378 0.43 -17.43 0.89
CA SER A 378 -0.63 -18.33 0.44
C SER A 378 -0.46 -19.71 1.04
N VAL A 379 -1.54 -20.25 1.60
CA VAL A 379 -1.62 -21.62 2.13
C VAL A 379 -2.67 -22.38 1.32
N ILE A 380 -2.21 -23.40 0.61
CA ILE A 380 -3.08 -24.25 -0.21
C ILE A 380 -3.45 -25.49 0.58
N GLY A 381 -4.73 -25.60 0.94
CA GLY A 381 -5.23 -26.72 1.73
C GLY A 381 -6.67 -26.52 2.20
N GLU A 382 -7.17 -27.49 2.96
CA GLU A 382 -8.50 -27.36 3.56
C GLU A 382 -8.43 -26.40 4.76
N SER A 383 -9.30 -25.40 4.70
CA SER A 383 -9.53 -24.39 5.72
C SER A 383 -9.66 -25.00 7.12
N ALA A 384 -10.50 -26.01 7.33
CA ALA A 384 -10.76 -26.55 8.67
C ALA A 384 -9.49 -27.07 9.37
N GLU A 385 -8.64 -27.82 8.65
CA GLU A 385 -7.38 -28.33 9.21
C GLU A 385 -6.41 -27.18 9.53
N ILE A 386 -6.32 -26.20 8.64
CA ILE A 386 -5.45 -25.03 8.81
C ILE A 386 -5.92 -24.16 9.98
N LEU A 387 -7.22 -23.92 10.09
CA LEU A 387 -7.80 -23.11 11.17
C LEU A 387 -7.58 -23.77 12.53
N GLN A 388 -7.75 -25.09 12.63
CA GLN A 388 -7.49 -25.84 13.85
C GLN A 388 -6.01 -25.75 14.26
N ALA A 389 -5.09 -25.99 13.31
CA ALA A 389 -3.66 -25.85 13.56
C ALA A 389 -3.25 -24.41 13.95
N LEU A 390 -3.94 -23.41 13.40
CA LEU A 390 -3.72 -22.01 13.73
C LEU A 390 -4.14 -21.68 15.16
N ILE A 391 -5.29 -22.19 15.62
CA ILE A 391 -5.73 -22.03 17.02
C ILE A 391 -4.68 -22.63 17.96
N GLU A 392 -4.24 -23.87 17.70
CA GLU A 392 -3.23 -24.56 18.52
C GLU A 392 -1.91 -23.79 18.59
N ALA A 393 -1.45 -23.26 17.44
CA ALA A 393 -0.23 -22.46 17.38
C ALA A 393 -0.36 -21.14 18.18
N VAL A 394 -1.52 -20.48 18.11
CA VAL A 394 -1.78 -19.24 18.86
C VAL A 394 -1.85 -19.49 20.36
N GLU A 395 -2.47 -20.59 20.78
CA GLU A 395 -2.52 -20.98 22.19
C GLU A 395 -1.13 -21.31 22.74
N ALA A 396 -0.33 -22.07 21.98
CA ALA A 396 1.06 -22.36 22.34
C ALA A 396 1.88 -21.07 22.48
N TYR A 397 1.79 -20.17 21.50
CA TYR A 397 2.49 -18.88 21.53
C TYR A 397 2.10 -18.03 22.75
N ARG A 398 0.81 -17.97 23.09
CA ARG A 398 0.33 -17.24 24.28
C ARG A 398 0.78 -17.87 25.58
N ASN A 399 0.87 -19.19 25.64
CA ASN A 399 1.33 -19.90 26.83
C ASN A 399 2.84 -19.72 27.05
N ASP A 400 3.64 -19.72 25.99
CA ASP A 400 5.07 -19.43 26.05
C ASP A 400 5.32 -17.97 26.45
N ALA A 401 4.59 -17.02 25.88
CA ALA A 401 4.68 -15.60 26.25
C ALA A 401 4.33 -15.35 27.73
N LYS A 402 3.37 -16.10 28.29
CA LYS A 402 3.05 -16.05 29.73
C LYS A 402 4.13 -16.68 30.61
N ARG A 403 4.85 -17.66 30.08
CA ARG A 403 5.97 -18.33 30.76
C ARG A 403 7.22 -17.46 30.82
N ASP A 404 7.47 -16.68 29.77
CA ASP A 404 8.59 -15.74 29.71
C ASP A 404 8.34 -14.45 30.51
N ALA A 405 7.07 -14.13 30.78
CA ALA A 405 6.65 -12.96 31.56
C ALA A 405 6.49 -13.22 33.08
N ALA A 406 6.55 -14.47 33.52
CA ALA A 406 6.45 -14.90 34.92
C ALA A 406 7.83 -15.29 35.46
#